data_AF-A0A3C2DFE2-F1
#
_entry.id   AF-A0A3C2DFE2-F1
#
_cell.length_a   1.000
_cell.length_b   1.000
_cell.length_c   1.000
_cell.angle_alpha   90.00
_cell.angle_beta   90.00
_cell.angle_gamma   90.00
#
_symmetry.space_group_name_H-M   'P 1'
#
loop_
_entity.id
_entity.type
_entity.pdbx_description
1 polymer ?
#
loop_
_entity_poly.entity_id
_entity_poly.type
_entity_poly.pdbx_seq_one_letter_code
_entity_poly.pdbx_strand_id
1 'polypeptide(L)' 'LASELPVELVAGTSPASIDLAEDREQWNVMCVRLGIPQPPGGTAIDADGARSIAADVGYPVLVRPSYVLGG' A
#
# COMPACT_ATOMS: atom_id res chain seq x y z
N LEU A 1 -19.14 -14.73 -4.46
CA LEU A 1 -18.26 -15.93 -4.46
C LEU A 1 -17.30 -15.93 -3.27
N ALA A 2 -16.20 -15.16 -3.25
CA ALA A 2 -15.26 -15.20 -2.12
C ALA A 2 -15.87 -14.72 -0.78
N SER A 3 -16.75 -13.72 -0.83
CA SER A 3 -17.49 -13.19 0.34
C SER A 3 -18.64 -14.08 0.81
N GLU A 4 -18.94 -15.16 0.09
CA GLU A 4 -20.08 -16.04 0.35
C GLU A 4 -19.64 -17.45 0.80
N LEU A 5 -18.36 -17.77 0.66
CA LEU A 5 -17.79 -19.02 1.14
C LEU A 5 -17.48 -18.91 2.64
N PRO A 6 -17.78 -19.95 3.43
CA PRO A 6 -17.33 -20.03 4.82
C PRO A 6 -15.81 -19.88 4.89
N VAL A 7 -15.31 -19.03 5.80
CA VAL A 7 -13.90 -18.66 5.88
C VAL A 7 -12.99 -19.86 6.16
N GLU A 8 -13.50 -20.84 6.90
CA GLU A 8 -12.84 -22.11 7.21
C GLU A 8 -12.56 -22.98 5.98
N LEU A 9 -13.22 -22.72 4.85
CA LEU A 9 -13.01 -23.41 3.58
C LEU A 9 -12.01 -22.66 2.66
N VAL A 10 -11.58 -21.46 3.05
CA VAL A 10 -10.65 -20.64 2.25
C VAL A 10 -9.22 -20.94 2.69
N ALA A 11 -8.49 -21.67 1.86
CA ALA A 11 -7.07 -21.92 2.07
C ALA A 11 -6.20 -20.77 1.51
N GLY A 12 -5.11 -20.45 2.20
CA GLY A 12 -4.11 -19.47 1.76
C GLY A 12 -4.03 -18.22 2.63
N THR A 13 -3.45 -17.16 2.08
CA THR A 13 -3.28 -15.87 2.76
C THR A 13 -4.62 -15.17 2.89
N SER A 14 -4.94 -14.70 4.11
CA SER A 14 -6.22 -14.03 4.35
C SER A 14 -6.38 -12.77 3.50
N PRO A 15 -7.60 -12.40 3.08
CA PRO A 15 -7.84 -11.14 2.37
C PRO A 15 -7.32 -9.91 3.13
N ALA A 16 -7.43 -9.90 4.46
CA ALA A 16 -6.89 -8.82 5.29
C ALA A 16 -5.36 -8.73 5.22
N SER A 17 -4.67 -9.87 5.17
CA SER A 17 -3.21 -9.89 4.99
C SER A 17 -2.78 -9.47 3.59
N ILE A 18 -3.59 -9.77 2.57
CA ILE A 18 -3.37 -9.28 1.20
C ILE A 18 -3.58 -7.77 1.15
N ASP A 19 -4.66 -7.26 1.75
CA ASP A 19 -4.99 -5.84 1.84
C ASP A 19 -3.85 -5.03 2.50
N LEU A 20 -3.33 -5.53 3.62
CA LEU A 20 -2.18 -4.96 4.32
C LEU A 20 -0.93 -4.83 3.45
N ALA A 21 -0.77 -5.71 2.46
CA ALA A 21 0.35 -5.68 1.52
C ALA A 21 0.04 -4.84 0.27
N GLU A 22 -1.19 -4.87 -0.22
CA GLU A 22 -1.60 -4.21 -1.46
C GLU A 22 -1.92 -2.73 -1.30
N ASP A 23 -2.40 -2.32 -0.12
CA ASP A 23 -2.56 -0.93 0.26
C ASP A 23 -1.21 -0.32 0.69
N ARG A 24 -0.77 0.70 -0.03
CA ARG A 24 0.53 1.34 0.18
C ARG A 24 0.62 2.11 1.51
N GLU A 25 -0.49 2.65 2.02
CA GLU A 25 -0.51 3.32 3.31
C GLU A 25 -0.39 2.31 4.45
N GLN A 26 -1.20 1.25 4.41
CA GLN A 26 -1.14 0.18 5.41
C GLN A 26 0.23 -0.50 5.43
N TRP A 27 0.80 -0.77 4.25
CA TRP A 27 2.15 -1.30 4.11
C TRP A 27 3.19 -0.39 4.77
N ASN A 28 3.16 0.91 4.49
CA ASN A 28 4.09 1.88 5.07
C ASN A 28 3.99 1.90 6.60
N VAL A 29 2.77 1.93 7.15
CA VAL A 29 2.53 1.87 8.60
C VAL A 29 3.09 0.58 9.21
N MET A 30 2.91 -0.57 8.53
CA MET A 30 3.47 -1.84 8.97
C MET A 30 5.00 -1.82 8.97
N CYS A 31 5.65 -1.32 7.92
CA CYS A 31 7.10 -1.19 7.87
C CYS A 31 7.64 -0.31 9.00
N VAL A 32 7.01 0.83 9.27
CA VAL A 32 7.36 1.70 10.40
C VAL A 32 7.26 0.95 11.72
N ARG A 33 6.15 0.24 11.96
CA ARG A 33 5.94 -0.54 13.18
C ARG A 33 6.99 -1.65 13.35
N LEU A 34 7.42 -2.28 12.26
CA LEU A 34 8.42 -3.36 12.27
C LEU A 34 9.87 -2.85 12.23
N GLY A 35 10.09 -1.54 12.13
CA GLY A 35 11.42 -0.96 11.98
C GLY A 35 12.10 -1.28 10.64
N ILE A 36 11.31 -1.58 9.60
CA ILE A 36 11.82 -1.85 8.25
C ILE A 36 12.02 -0.49 7.55
N PRO A 37 13.26 -0.15 7.14
CA PRO A 37 13.52 1.13 6.48
C PRO A 37 12.77 1.23 5.15
N GLN A 38 12.24 2.41 4.86
CA GLN A 38 11.56 2.77 3.61
C GLN A 38 12.16 4.08 3.07
N PRO A 39 12.17 4.29 1.74
CA PRO A 39 12.54 5.58 1.17
C PRO A 39 11.53 6.67 1.62
N PRO A 40 11.94 7.94 1.69
CA PRO A 40 11.03 9.05 1.92
C PRO A 40 9.90 9.06 0.89
N GLY A 41 8.67 9.27 1.36
CA GLY A 41 7.48 9.21 0.52
C GLY A 41 6.21 9.41 1.31
N GLY A 42 5.08 9.25 0.62
CA GLY A 42 3.74 9.32 1.19
C GLY A 42 2.71 8.73 0.24
N THR A 43 1.48 8.64 0.72
CA THR A 43 0.31 8.17 -0.05
C THR A 43 -0.59 9.35 -0.37
N ALA A 44 -1.15 9.37 -1.58
CA ALA A 44 -2.10 10.40 -2.01
C ALA A 44 -3.28 9.75 -2.73
N ILE A 45 -4.44 10.38 -2.59
CA ILE A 45 -5.69 9.97 -3.25
C ILE A 45 -6.09 10.93 -4.39
N ASP A 46 -5.39 12.04 -4.51
CA ASP A 46 -5.60 13.05 -5.54
C ASP A 46 -4.28 13.65 -6.02
N ALA A 47 -4.36 14.44 -7.09
CA ALA A 47 -3.20 15.02 -7.74
C ALA A 47 -2.55 16.14 -6.92
N ASP A 48 -3.32 16.86 -6.09
CA ASP A 48 -2.80 17.95 -5.25
C ASP A 48 -1.96 17.40 -4.09
N GLY A 49 -2.45 16.38 -3.39
CA GLY A 49 -1.71 15.67 -2.37
C GLY A 49 -0.44 15.03 -2.93
N ALA A 50 -0.52 14.41 -4.10
CA ALA A 50 0.65 13.84 -4.77
C ALA A 50 1.72 14.91 -5.08
N ARG A 51 1.30 16.11 -5.53
CA ARG A 51 2.21 17.23 -5.78
C ARG A 51 2.85 17.76 -4.50
N SER A 52 2.10 17.85 -3.40
CA SER A 52 2.64 18.27 -2.10
C SER A 52 3.73 17.31 -1.63
N ILE A 53 3.46 16.01 -1.65
CA ILE A 53 4.43 14.98 -1.25
C ILE A 53 5.67 15.03 -2.15
N ALA A 54 5.49 15.21 -3.47
CA ALA A 54 6.63 15.29 -4.38
C ALA A 54 7.52 16.52 -4.12
N ALA A 55 6.93 17.65 -3.71
CA ALA A 55 7.68 18.83 -3.32
C ALA A 55 8.48 18.61 -2.03
N ASP A 56 7.91 17.89 -1.06
CA ASP A 56 8.58 17.57 0.21
C ASP A 56 9.71 16.55 0.04
N VAL A 57 9.50 15.53 -0.80
CA VAL A 57 10.50 14.48 -1.09
C VAL A 57 11.62 14.99 -2.02
N GLY A 58 11.27 15.83 -2.99
CA GLY A 58 12.16 16.31 -4.04
C GLY A 58 12.22 15.39 -5.27
N TYR A 59 12.37 15.99 -6.46
CA TYR A 59 12.43 15.25 -7.73
C TYR A 59 13.83 14.64 -7.99
N PRO A 60 13.90 13.48 -8.69
CA PRO A 60 12.79 12.71 -9.25
C PRO A 60 12.02 11.89 -8.21
N VAL A 61 10.72 11.68 -8.45
CA VAL A 61 9.84 10.86 -7.60
C VAL A 61 9.26 9.68 -8.40
N LEU A 62 8.97 8.58 -7.70
CA LEU A 62 8.32 7.39 -8.25
C LEU A 62 6.88 7.29 -7.73
N VAL A 63 5.91 7.33 -8.63
CA VAL A 63 4.49 7.12 -8.30
C VAL A 63 4.17 5.64 -8.45
N ARG A 64 3.57 5.03 -7.42
CA ARG A 64 3.17 3.62 -7.41
C ARG A 64 1.73 3.49 -6.90
N PRO A 65 0.78 2.98 -7.70
CA PRO A 65 -0.58 2.76 -7.22
C PRO A 65 -0.66 1.59 -6.21
N SER A 66 -1.70 1.61 -5.37
CA SER A 66 -2.14 0.44 -4.60
C SER A 66 -2.90 -0.54 -5.51
N TYR A 67 -2.89 -1.83 -5.15
CA TYR A 67 -3.63 -2.90 -5.86
C TYR A 67 -3.32 -3.06 -7.36
N VAL A 68 -2.11 -2.71 -7.80
CA VAL A 68 -1.63 -2.95 -9.17
C VAL A 68 -0.36 -3.79 -9.16
N LEU A 69 -0.20 -4.58 -10.23
CA LEU A 69 0.98 -5.39 -10.50
C LEU A 69 1.50 -5.05 -11.90
N GLY A 70 2.82 -5.09 -12.09
CA GLY A 70 3.45 -4.85 -13.40
C GLY A 70 3.97 -3.44 -13.65
N GLY A 71 3.87 -2.54 -12.65
CA GLY A 71 4.35 -1.16 -12.74
C GLY A 71 3.27 -0.21 -13.21
#